data_AF-A0A5C7TDF6-F1
#
_entry.id   AF-A0A5C7TDF6-F1
#
_cell.length_a   1.000
_cell.length_b   1.000
_cell.length_c   1.000
_cell.angle_alpha   90.00
_cell.angle_beta   90.00
_cell.angle_gamma   90.00
#
_symmetry.space_group_name_H-M   'P 1'
#
loop_
_entity.id
_entity.type
_entity.pdbx_description
1 polymer ?
#
loop_
_entity_poly.entity_id
_entity_poly.type
_entity_poly.pdbx_seq_one_letter_code
_entity_poly.pdbx_strand_id
1 'polypeptide(L)'
;MVRTASGSLYAGISTDPQRRLRQHQGELTGGARALRGKGPLQLVWTFAACNRSHASVLEYQLKQLKKADKERLVQGHWQPDWLQHIPASPGAIDSRLPASTEVA
;
A
#
# COMPACT_ATOMS: atom_id res chain seq x y z
N MET A 1 2.89 0.26 5.15
CA MET A 1 3.49 -1.00 5.62
C MET A 1 4.33 -0.73 6.85
N VAL A 2 4.17 -1.56 7.87
CA VAL A 2 4.83 -1.44 9.18
C VAL A 2 5.79 -2.60 9.37
N ARG A 3 7.01 -2.33 9.82
CA ARG A 3 8.00 -3.33 10.24
C ARG A 3 7.92 -3.52 11.75
N THR A 4 7.89 -4.77 12.20
CA THR A 4 7.99 -5.14 13.62
C THR A 4 9.44 -5.27 14.06
N ALA A 5 9.68 -5.34 15.37
CA ALA A 5 11.02 -5.59 15.92
C ALA A 5 11.67 -6.89 15.38
N SER A 6 10.86 -7.92 15.12
CA SER A 6 11.31 -9.18 14.52
C SER A 6 11.58 -9.10 13.01
N GLY A 7 11.46 -7.93 12.39
CA GLY A 7 11.64 -7.75 10.95
C GLY A 7 10.50 -8.33 10.09
N SER A 8 9.32 -8.58 10.68
CA SER A 8 8.12 -8.97 9.93
C SER A 8 7.43 -7.73 9.38
N LEU A 9 6.80 -7.86 8.21
CA LEU A 9 6.11 -6.77 7.53
C LEU A 9 4.59 -6.93 7.63
N TYR A 10 3.92 -5.87 8.06
CA TYR A 10 2.46 -5.78 8.14
C TYR A 10 1.93 -4.72 7.18
N ALA A 11 0.93 -5.07 6.36
CA ALA A 11 0.28 -4.17 5.42
C ALA A 11 -1.17 -3.89 5.85
N GLY A 12 -1.61 -2.66 5.60
CA GLY A 12 -2.92 -2.14 5.98
C GLY A 12 -3.21 -0.84 5.25
N ILE A 13 -4.49 -0.53 5.06
CA ILE A 13 -4.96 0.77 4.56
C ILE A 13 -5.29 1.71 5.73
N SER A 14 -5.05 3.01 5.55
CA SER A 14 -5.47 4.04 6.50
C SER A 14 -5.55 5.39 5.80
N THR A 15 -6.49 6.23 6.24
CA THR A 15 -6.51 7.66 5.88
C THR A 15 -5.49 8.48 6.68
N ASP A 16 -4.95 7.92 7.77
CA ASP A 16 -4.00 8.56 8.65
C ASP A 16 -3.00 7.50 9.17
N PRO A 17 -1.95 7.20 8.37
CA PRO A 17 -0.97 6.17 8.71
C PRO A 17 -0.23 6.42 10.02
N GLN A 18 -0.01 7.68 10.40
CA GLN A 18 0.71 8.05 11.63
C GLN A 18 -0.16 7.79 12.85
N ARG A 19 -1.42 8.23 12.87
CA ARG A 19 -2.37 7.87 13.93
C ARG A 19 -2.51 6.35 14.04
N ARG A 20 -2.61 5.65 12.91
CA ARG A 20 -2.72 4.19 12.86
C ARG A 20 -1.49 3.51 13.49
N LEU A 21 -0.28 4.02 13.24
CA LEU A 21 0.95 3.51 13.84
C LEU A 21 0.92 3.63 15.37
N ARG A 22 0.53 4.80 15.90
CA ARG A 22 0.40 5.05 17.35
C ARG A 22 -0.62 4.10 18.00
N GLN A 23 -1.74 3.83 17.33
CA GLN A 23 -2.71 2.82 17.77
C GLN A 23 -2.09 1.41 17.84
N HIS A 24 -1.27 1.04 16.86
CA HIS A 24 -0.59 -0.25 16.84
C HIS A 24 0.53 -0.36 17.88
N GLN A 25 1.20 0.75 18.20
CA GLN A 25 2.22 0.82 19.25
C GLN A 25 1.61 0.78 20.66
N GLY A 26 0.30 0.97 20.80
CA GLY A 26 -0.40 0.96 22.09
C GLY A 26 -0.49 2.34 22.76
N GLU A 27 -0.07 3.40 22.09
CA GLU A 27 -0.22 4.79 22.57
C GLU A 27 -1.68 5.27 22.49
N LEU A 28 -2.42 4.72 21.53
CA LEU A 28 -3.84 5.02 21.29
C LEU A 28 -4.64 3.70 21.22
N THR A 29 -5.94 3.77 21.48
CA THR A 29 -6.83 2.61 21.34
C THR A 29 -7.14 2.29 19.88
N GLY A 30 -7.46 1.02 19.57
CA GLY A 30 -7.91 0.61 18.22
C GLY A 30 -6.86 -0.02 17.30
N GLY A 31 -5.70 -0.42 17.83
CA GLY A 31 -4.67 -1.17 17.10
C GLY A 31 -5.06 -2.63 16.79
N ALA A 32 -4.58 -3.15 15.66
CA ALA A 32 -4.73 -4.56 15.30
C ALA A 32 -4.11 -5.49 16.35
N ARG A 33 -4.86 -6.51 16.78
CA ARG A 33 -4.41 -7.53 17.74
C ARG A 33 -3.11 -8.20 17.30
N ALA A 34 -2.92 -8.39 16.01
CA ALA A 34 -1.72 -9.00 15.43
C ALA A 34 -0.43 -8.20 15.66
N LEU A 35 -0.50 -6.91 16.01
CA LEU A 35 0.67 -6.04 16.26
C LEU A 35 0.88 -5.72 17.74
N ARG A 36 -0.04 -6.13 18.63
CA ARG A 36 0.09 -5.91 20.07
C ARG A 36 1.38 -6.55 20.59
N GLY A 37 2.22 -5.76 21.25
CA GLY A 37 3.49 -6.22 21.82
C GLY A 37 4.60 -6.52 20.80
N LYS A 38 4.42 -6.21 19.51
CA LYS A 38 5.45 -6.44 18.47
C LYS A 38 6.36 -5.23 18.21
N GLY A 39 6.34 -4.27 19.13
CA GLY A 39 7.13 -3.06 19.07
C GLY A 39 8.63 -3.28 19.31
N PRO A 40 9.49 -2.31 18.97
CA PRO A 40 9.16 -1.06 18.29
C PRO A 40 8.62 -1.29 16.87
N LEU A 41 7.58 -0.55 16.51
CA LEU A 41 6.98 -0.59 15.17
C LEU A 41 7.51 0.58 14.35
N GLN A 42 7.88 0.33 13.10
CA GLN A 42 8.39 1.35 12.18
C GLN A 42 7.50 1.43 10.95
N LEU A 43 7.05 2.63 10.58
CA LEU A 43 6.40 2.86 9.30
C LEU A 43 7.48 2.92 8.21
N VAL A 44 7.60 1.85 7.41
CA VAL A 44 8.70 1.68 6.46
C VAL A 44 8.32 1.99 5.02
N TRP A 45 7.03 2.05 4.71
CA TRP A 45 6.56 2.35 3.35
C TRP A 45 5.11 2.83 3.37
N THR A 46 4.77 3.78 2.52
CA THR A 46 3.42 4.32 2.34
C THR A 46 3.18 4.65 0.88
N PHE A 47 1.93 4.54 0.43
CA PHE A 47 1.52 4.91 -0.91
C PHE A 47 0.11 5.50 -0.86
N ALA A 48 -0.09 6.60 -1.58
CA ALA A 48 -1.37 7.27 -1.65
C ALA A 48 -2.29 6.58 -2.66
N ALA A 49 -3.53 6.32 -2.27
CA ALA A 49 -4.56 5.79 -3.16
C ALA A 49 -5.69 6.80 -3.30
N CYS A 50 -6.31 6.86 -4.48
CA CYS A 50 -7.35 7.83 -4.79
C CYS A 50 -8.64 7.64 -3.98
N ASN A 51 -8.98 6.40 -3.62
CA ASN A 51 -10.16 6.08 -2.82
C ASN A 51 -9.98 4.74 -2.08
N ARG A 52 -10.95 4.39 -1.23
CA ARG A 52 -10.93 3.15 -0.44
C ARG A 52 -10.89 1.90 -1.31
N SER A 53 -11.63 1.86 -2.43
CA SER A 53 -11.66 0.70 -3.32
C SER A 53 -10.29 0.44 -3.94
N HIS A 54 -9.65 1.49 -4.47
CA HIS A 54 -8.30 1.41 -4.99
C HIS A 54 -7.30 1.01 -3.90
N ALA A 55 -7.39 1.59 -2.70
CA ALA A 55 -6.54 1.22 -1.57
C ALA A 55 -6.66 -0.28 -1.21
N SER A 56 -7.87 -0.82 -1.20
CA SER A 56 -8.12 -2.25 -0.94
C SER A 56 -7.52 -3.15 -2.02
N VAL A 57 -7.62 -2.76 -3.30
CA VAL A 57 -7.01 -3.50 -4.43
C VAL A 57 -5.48 -3.52 -4.29
N LEU A 58 -4.87 -2.35 -4.02
CA LEU A 58 -3.42 -2.24 -3.79
C LEU A 58 -2.98 -3.05 -2.58
N GLU A 59 -3.75 -3.03 -1.49
CA GLU A 59 -3.45 -3.83 -0.30
C GLU A 59 -3.49 -5.34 -0.61
N TYR A 60 -4.48 -5.79 -1.38
CA TYR A 60 -4.58 -7.19 -1.81
C TYR A 60 -3.37 -7.58 -2.66
N GLN A 61 -3.07 -6.83 -3.72
CA GLN A 61 -1.89 -7.04 -4.60
C GLN A 61 -0.60 -7.09 -3.78
N LEU A 62 -0.42 -6.12 -2.86
CA LEU A 62 0.74 -6.06 -1.96
C LEU A 62 0.81 -7.29 -1.05
N LYS A 63 -0.31 -7.79 -0.52
CA LYS A 63 -0.33 -8.99 0.34
C LYS A 63 0.16 -10.24 -0.38
N GLN A 64 -0.10 -10.37 -1.68
CA GLN A 64 0.34 -11.50 -2.51
C GLN A 64 1.84 -11.51 -2.79
N LEU A 65 2.53 -10.37 -2.66
CA LEU A 65 3.99 -10.32 -2.84
C LEU A 65 4.72 -11.13 -1.77
N LYS A 66 5.83 -11.77 -2.18
CA LYS A 66 6.72 -12.46 -1.25
C LYS A 66 7.41 -11.44 -0.34
N LYS A 67 7.94 -11.90 0.81
CA LYS A 67 8.69 -11.02 1.73
C LYS A 67 9.84 -10.32 1.01
N ALA A 68 10.61 -11.03 0.20
CA ALA A 68 11.74 -10.47 -0.54
C ALA A 68 11.33 -9.30 -1.46
N ASP A 69 10.22 -9.43 -2.19
CA ASP A 69 9.73 -8.35 -3.07
C ASP A 69 9.25 -7.14 -2.27
N LYS A 70 8.59 -7.37 -1.13
CA LYS A 70 8.21 -6.29 -0.19
C LYS A 70 9.45 -5.57 0.37
N GLU A 71 10.52 -6.28 0.65
CA GLU A 71 11.78 -5.69 1.12
C GLU A 71 12.43 -4.84 0.03
N ARG A 72 12.48 -5.33 -1.21
CA ARG A 72 12.99 -4.56 -2.36
C ARG A 72 12.16 -3.29 -2.60
N LEU A 73 10.83 -3.38 -2.44
CA LEU A 73 9.93 -2.24 -2.51
C LEU A 73 10.21 -1.21 -1.41
N VAL A 74 10.41 -1.65 -0.16
CA VAL A 74 10.77 -0.76 0.98
C VAL A 74 12.09 -0.05 0.73
N GLN A 75 13.06 -0.74 0.14
CA GLN A 75 14.38 -0.18 -0.19
C GLN A 75 14.36 0.74 -1.42
N GLY A 76 13.24 0.81 -2.16
CA GLY A 76 13.16 1.55 -3.41
C GLY A 76 13.92 0.92 -4.58
N HIS A 77 14.34 -0.34 -4.44
CA HIS A 77 15.09 -1.07 -5.48
C HIS A 77 14.20 -1.69 -6.56
N TRP A 78 12.89 -1.73 -6.33
CA TRP A 78 11.92 -2.32 -7.24
C TRP A 78 10.51 -1.80 -6.95
N GLN A 79 9.69 -1.69 -7.99
CA GLN A 79 8.27 -1.40 -7.88
C GLN A 79 7.48 -2.25 -8.89
N PRO A 80 6.35 -2.85 -8.49
CA PRO A 80 5.46 -3.53 -9.42
C PRO A 80 4.70 -2.53 -10.31
N ASP A 81 4.34 -2.95 -11.52
CA ASP A 81 3.71 -2.09 -12.52
C ASP A 81 2.33 -1.55 -12.08
N TRP A 82 1.59 -2.31 -11.28
CA TRP A 82 0.30 -1.86 -10.73
C TRP A 82 0.42 -0.70 -9.72
N LEU A 83 1.63 -0.33 -9.28
CA LEU A 83 1.87 0.92 -8.53
C LEU A 83 2.15 2.13 -9.43
N GLN A 84 2.45 1.93 -10.71
CA GLN A 84 2.87 2.99 -11.62
C GLN A 84 1.69 3.80 -12.15
N HIS A 85 0.47 3.24 -12.10
CA HIS A 85 -0.74 3.89 -12.59
C HIS A 85 -1.56 4.46 -11.43
N ILE A 86 -1.26 5.71 -11.05
CA ILE A 86 -2.23 6.54 -10.33
C ILE A 86 -3.21 7.03 -11.40
N PRO A 87 -4.49 6.60 -11.45
CA PRO A 87 -5.44 7.27 -12.32
C PRO A 87 -5.52 8.72 -11.87
N ALA A 88 -5.16 9.64 -12.77
CA ALA A 88 -5.24 11.06 -12.53
C ALA A 88 -6.70 11.43 -12.26
N SER A 89 -7.03 11.62 -10.98
CA SER A 89 -8.33 12.07 -10.44
C SER A 89 -9.58 11.21 -10.72
N PRO A 90 -10.48 11.04 -9.73
CA PRO A 90 -11.82 10.51 -9.96
C PRO A 90 -12.66 11.61 -10.63
N GLY A 91 -12.64 11.68 -11.96
CA GLY A 91 -13.40 12.67 -12.71
C GLY A 91 -13.23 12.67 -14.22
N ALA A 92 -12.19 12.02 -14.77
CA ALA A 92 -12.05 11.88 -16.22
C ALA A 92 -12.52 10.48 -16.65
N ILE A 93 -13.74 10.39 -17.15
CA ILE A 93 -14.09 9.36 -18.13
C ILE A 93 -13.19 9.58 -19.34
N ASP A 94 -12.15 8.77 -19.51
CA ASP A 94 -11.38 8.80 -20.76
C ASP A 94 -12.24 8.14 -21.85
N SER A 95 -12.99 8.98 -22.56
CA SER A 95 -13.70 8.65 -23.79
C SER A 95 -12.75 8.69 -24.99
N ARG A 96 -11.64 7.97 -24.94
CA ARG A 96 -10.80 7.68 -26.11
C ARG A 96 -10.31 6.24 -26.10
N LEU A 97 -11.10 5.38 -26.74
CA LEU A 97 -10.54 4.24 -27.46
C LEU A 97 -9.61 4.80 -28.55
N PRO A 98 -8.30 4.43 -28.59
CA PRO A 98 -7.51 4.66 -29.78
C PRO A 98 -8.08 3.81 -30.92
N ALA A 99 -8.23 4.45 -32.08
CA ALA A 99 -8.56 3.80 -33.33
C ALA A 99 -7.48 2.74 -33.65
N SER A 100 -7.86 1.47 -33.54
CA SER A 100 -7.34 0.39 -34.38
C SER A 100 -8.38 0.23 -35.49
N THR A 101 -8.06 0.22 -36.78
CA THR A 101 -7.21 -0.79 -37.41
C THR A 101 -6.92 -0.40 -38.88
N GLU A 102 -5.63 -0.42 -39.20
CA GLU A 102 -4.94 -0.81 -40.45
C GLU A 102 -5.08 -0.07 -41.80
N VAL A 103 -3.87 0.19 -42.31
CA VAL A 103 -3.45 0.39 -43.68
C VAL A 103 -3.44 -0.96 -44.40
N ALA A 104 -4.13 -1.08 -45.54
CA ALA A 104 -3.75 -1.84 -46.73
C ALA A 104 -4.61 -1.38 -47.91
#